data_AF-A0A7S4MZV2-F1
#
_entry.id   AF-A0A7S4MZV2-F1
#
_cell.length_a   1.000
_cell.length_b   1.000
_cell.length_c   1.000
_cell.angle_alpha   90.00
_cell.angle_beta   90.00
_cell.angle_gamma   90.00
#
_symmetry.space_group_name_H-M   'P 1'
#
loop_
_entity.id
_entity.type
_entity.pdbx_description
1 polymer ?
#
loop_
_entity_poly.entity_id
_entity_poly.type
_entity_poly.pdbx_seq_one_letter_code
_entity_poly.pdbx_strand_id
1 'polypeptide(L)'
;MDRDSVQALTNRAAVYLTLDQYDKAAEDCQLAIETGKRTKADSKVMSRAYERLGKVKFQQKLYGEAIAALERVEEGFLSENAAKMLAEAEAFRDEEIERKEAERREQEARELEQQRQQEEQRRAKEEQAKREKHIAGMAQLLEKMRQLKGEGNSFFKHESYGSAMNSYKECLTTFEALDLEVLEPSQVEESTNLQSICRLNIAACCIKSQSSYSDAVAMCNLVLQRDPNNVKAIYRRSQAKFALEDFVGAISDAVSAQNLAPGDVTIASHLEVIQQAMARGREEEDHNRNNDKQDEEGDDSRDNYEQDAEGAGGQDDDGDDSGEEDREDDDGDDAEEEDREDDDGDDAEEEDREDD
;
A
#
# COMPACT_ATOMS: atom_id res chain seq x y z
N MET A 1 -80.17 26.97 47.72
CA MET A 1 -78.99 26.07 47.76
C MET A 1 -77.77 26.89 47.40
N ASP A 2 -76.59 26.52 47.90
CA ASP A 2 -75.34 27.16 47.51
C ASP A 2 -74.97 26.80 46.06
N ARG A 3 -74.78 27.84 45.22
CA ARG A 3 -74.55 27.74 43.78
C ARG A 3 -73.21 27.09 43.45
N ASP A 4 -72.22 27.31 44.30
CA ASP A 4 -70.84 26.90 44.06
C ASP A 4 -70.42 25.75 45.00
N SER A 5 -71.41 25.09 45.62
CA SER A 5 -71.21 23.84 46.36
C SER A 5 -70.71 22.72 45.46
N VAL A 6 -69.85 21.84 45.99
CA VAL A 6 -69.21 20.73 45.25
C VAL A 6 -70.24 19.86 44.50
N GLN A 7 -71.42 19.63 45.08
CA GLN A 7 -72.49 18.87 44.45
C GLN A 7 -73.18 19.63 43.30
N ALA A 8 -73.29 20.97 43.38
CA ALA A 8 -73.81 21.79 42.29
C ALA A 8 -72.80 21.86 41.13
N LEU A 9 -71.53 22.14 41.43
CA LEU A 9 -70.44 22.21 40.44
C LEU A 9 -70.26 20.89 39.70
N THR A 10 -70.11 19.76 40.41
CA THR A 10 -69.94 18.45 39.74
C THR A 10 -71.17 18.00 38.95
N ASN A 11 -72.38 18.43 39.33
CA ASN A 11 -73.57 18.18 38.51
C ASN A 11 -73.63 19.11 37.27
N ARG A 12 -73.13 20.34 37.36
CA ARG A 12 -72.99 21.26 36.22
C ARG A 12 -71.95 20.73 35.20
N ALA A 13 -70.81 20.24 35.69
CA ALA A 13 -69.83 19.51 34.88
C ALA A 13 -70.43 18.29 34.16
N ALA A 14 -71.31 17.53 34.83
CA ALA A 14 -71.98 16.38 34.23
C ALA A 14 -72.94 16.78 33.08
N VAL A 15 -73.54 17.99 33.13
CA VAL A 15 -74.33 18.54 32.02
C VAL A 15 -73.41 19.00 30.88
N TYR A 16 -72.30 19.69 31.19
CA TYR A 16 -71.32 20.08 30.16
C TYR A 16 -70.68 18.88 29.45
N LEU A 17 -70.44 17.77 30.17
CA LEU A 17 -70.05 16.47 29.59
C LEU A 17 -71.07 15.93 28.58
N THR A 18 -72.38 16.09 28.83
CA THR A 18 -73.44 15.68 27.88
C THR A 18 -73.69 16.67 26.74
N LEU A 19 -72.93 17.77 26.70
CA LEU A 19 -72.99 18.82 25.68
C LEU A 19 -71.66 18.95 24.91
N ASP A 20 -70.73 18.00 25.09
CA ASP A 20 -69.37 18.01 24.53
C ASP A 20 -68.55 19.26 24.91
N GLN A 21 -68.93 19.97 25.97
CA GLN A 21 -68.25 21.19 26.45
C GLN A 21 -67.16 20.82 27.47
N TYR A 22 -66.20 20.01 27.00
CA TYR A 22 -65.19 19.36 27.83
C TYR A 22 -64.37 20.34 28.67
N ASP A 23 -63.91 21.46 28.13
CA ASP A 23 -63.09 22.42 28.88
C ASP A 23 -63.84 23.00 30.09
N LYS A 24 -65.11 23.40 29.90
CA LYS A 24 -65.98 23.88 30.98
C LYS A 24 -66.32 22.79 31.99
N ALA A 25 -66.40 21.54 31.55
CA ALA A 25 -66.58 20.40 32.43
C ALA A 25 -65.33 20.13 33.28
N ALA A 26 -64.13 20.32 32.72
CA ALA A 26 -62.86 20.25 33.45
C ALA A 26 -62.74 21.41 34.46
N GLU A 27 -63.03 22.65 34.04
CA GLU A 27 -63.08 23.83 34.92
C GLU A 27 -64.02 23.61 36.12
N ASP A 28 -65.26 23.16 35.88
CA ASP A 28 -66.23 22.89 36.94
C ASP A 28 -65.79 21.75 37.87
N CYS A 29 -65.15 20.70 37.35
CA CYS A 29 -64.63 19.62 38.20
C CYS A 29 -63.43 20.06 39.03
N GLN A 30 -62.50 20.82 38.44
CA GLN A 30 -61.33 21.35 39.14
C GLN A 30 -61.75 22.34 40.25
N LEU A 31 -62.65 23.27 39.94
CA LEU A 31 -63.24 24.18 40.92
C LEU A 31 -64.00 23.43 42.03
N ALA A 32 -64.67 22.33 41.69
CA ALA A 32 -65.31 21.46 42.69
C ALA A 32 -64.30 20.76 43.60
N ILE A 33 -63.18 20.24 43.06
CA ILE A 33 -62.09 19.61 43.82
C ILE A 33 -61.44 20.63 44.77
N GLU A 34 -61.15 21.83 44.29
CA GLU A 34 -60.58 22.92 45.11
C GLU A 34 -61.55 23.37 46.21
N THR A 35 -62.84 23.53 45.87
CA THR A 35 -63.87 23.92 46.82
C THR A 35 -64.11 22.83 47.87
N GLY A 36 -64.07 21.56 47.47
CA GLY A 36 -64.17 20.42 48.37
C GLY A 36 -62.98 20.28 49.30
N LYS A 37 -61.75 20.50 48.82
CA LYS A 37 -60.54 20.62 49.66
C LYS A 37 -60.68 21.77 50.67
N ARG A 38 -61.13 22.95 50.24
CA ARG A 38 -61.31 24.12 51.12
C ARG A 38 -62.40 23.92 52.18
N THR A 39 -63.47 23.21 51.84
CA THR A 39 -64.62 22.96 52.73
C THR A 39 -64.51 21.66 53.54
N LYS A 40 -63.48 20.83 53.30
CA LYS A 40 -63.33 19.47 53.84
C LYS A 40 -64.58 18.61 53.54
N ALA A 41 -64.98 18.60 52.27
CA ALA A 41 -66.09 17.79 51.80
C ALA A 41 -65.80 16.28 51.95
N ASP A 42 -66.87 15.52 52.18
CA ASP A 42 -66.86 14.05 52.33
C ASP A 42 -66.15 13.34 51.16
N SER A 43 -65.37 12.30 51.46
CA SER A 43 -64.58 11.52 50.48
C SER A 43 -65.42 11.03 49.29
N LYS A 44 -66.69 10.67 49.49
CA LYS A 44 -67.61 10.21 48.43
C LYS A 44 -68.05 11.35 47.51
N VAL A 45 -68.05 12.59 48.00
CA VAL A 45 -68.34 13.79 47.21
C VAL A 45 -67.08 14.22 46.45
N MET A 46 -65.90 14.13 47.07
CA MET A 46 -64.60 14.36 46.41
C MET A 46 -64.34 13.34 45.30
N SER A 47 -64.59 12.06 45.55
CA SER A 47 -64.40 10.97 44.59
C SER A 47 -65.20 11.21 43.31
N ARG A 48 -66.48 11.61 43.44
CA ARG A 48 -67.33 11.98 42.29
C ARG A 48 -66.81 13.17 41.49
N ALA A 49 -66.05 14.09 42.10
CA ALA A 49 -65.44 15.21 41.39
C ALA A 49 -64.22 14.74 40.57
N TYR A 50 -63.39 13.88 41.16
CA TYR A 50 -62.25 13.24 40.50
C TYR A 50 -62.68 12.26 39.38
N GLU A 51 -63.67 11.39 39.61
CA GLU A 51 -64.25 10.51 38.57
C GLU A 51 -64.79 11.30 37.38
N ARG A 52 -65.47 12.43 37.64
CA ARG A 52 -65.99 13.30 36.59
C ARG A 52 -64.85 14.00 35.83
N LEU A 53 -63.82 14.50 36.52
CA LEU A 53 -62.62 15.07 35.87
C LEU A 53 -61.90 14.03 35.00
N GLY A 54 -61.70 12.82 35.53
CA GLY A 54 -61.12 11.68 34.79
C GLY A 54 -61.90 11.38 33.51
N LYS A 55 -63.24 11.33 33.60
CA LYS A 55 -64.11 11.17 32.43
C LYS A 55 -63.99 12.32 31.43
N VAL A 56 -63.87 13.58 31.86
CA VAL A 56 -63.63 14.70 30.94
C VAL A 56 -62.31 14.49 30.20
N LYS A 57 -61.22 14.25 30.94
CA LYS A 57 -59.87 14.11 30.37
C LYS A 57 -59.74 12.89 29.45
N PHE A 58 -60.43 11.79 29.77
CA PHE A 58 -60.54 10.62 28.90
C PHE A 58 -61.19 10.97 27.55
N GLN A 59 -62.31 11.70 27.55
CA GLN A 59 -62.97 12.12 26.30
C GLN A 59 -62.14 13.16 25.51
N GLN A 60 -61.33 13.98 26.20
CA GLN A 60 -60.32 14.84 25.57
C GLN A 60 -59.09 14.06 25.05
N LYS A 61 -59.02 12.74 25.24
CA LYS A 61 -57.85 11.86 24.97
C LYS A 61 -56.58 12.25 25.73
N LEU A 62 -56.72 13.02 26.81
CA LEU A 62 -55.65 13.41 27.72
C LEU A 62 -55.46 12.30 28.76
N TYR A 63 -55.10 11.09 28.32
CA TYR A 63 -55.16 9.88 29.14
C TYR A 63 -54.29 9.97 30.40
N GLY A 64 -53.09 10.56 30.31
CA GLY A 64 -52.25 10.83 31.49
C GLY A 64 -52.90 11.75 32.54
N GLU A 65 -53.68 12.76 32.11
CA GLU A 65 -54.45 13.60 33.03
C GLU A 65 -55.71 12.90 33.56
N ALA A 66 -56.29 11.97 32.79
CA ALA A 66 -57.41 11.14 33.22
C ALA A 66 -56.98 10.19 34.34
N ILE A 67 -55.86 9.48 34.15
CA ILE A 67 -55.22 8.60 35.13
C ILE A 67 -54.91 9.40 36.40
N ALA A 68 -54.17 10.50 36.29
CA ALA A 68 -53.79 11.36 37.43
C ALA A 68 -54.99 12.07 38.12
N ALA A 69 -56.20 12.03 37.54
CA ALA A 69 -57.44 12.41 38.20
C ALA A 69 -58.10 11.22 38.91
N LEU A 70 -58.11 10.04 38.31
CA LEU A 70 -58.72 8.81 38.84
C LEU A 70 -57.92 8.19 39.99
N GLU A 71 -56.59 8.21 39.93
CA GLU A 71 -55.67 7.78 41.02
C GLU A 71 -55.82 8.60 42.31
N ARG A 72 -56.46 9.79 42.23
CA ARG A 72 -56.73 10.66 43.39
C ARG A 72 -58.04 10.33 44.12
N VAL A 73 -58.74 9.29 43.69
CA VAL A 73 -59.90 8.73 44.39
C VAL A 73 -59.43 7.79 45.50
N GLU A 74 -59.96 7.96 46.71
CA GLU A 74 -59.60 7.10 47.85
C GLU A 74 -60.02 5.64 47.61
N GLU A 75 -59.18 4.69 48.04
CA GLU A 75 -59.43 3.25 47.88
C GLU A 75 -60.80 2.86 48.45
N GLY A 76 -61.59 2.13 47.66
CA GLY A 76 -62.96 1.74 48.01
C GLY A 76 -64.05 2.76 47.65
N PHE A 77 -63.72 3.97 47.21
CA PHE A 77 -64.70 4.95 46.69
C PHE A 77 -64.77 5.04 45.16
N LEU A 78 -63.79 4.49 44.43
CA LEU A 78 -63.78 4.41 42.97
C LEU A 78 -64.87 3.46 42.46
N SER A 79 -65.70 3.91 41.53
CA SER A 79 -66.72 3.04 40.92
C SER A 79 -66.15 2.07 39.89
N GLU A 80 -66.80 0.93 39.69
CA GLU A 80 -66.41 -0.11 38.71
C GLU A 80 -66.22 0.46 37.29
N ASN A 81 -67.03 1.45 36.90
CA ASN A 81 -66.93 2.11 35.59
C ASN A 81 -65.71 3.05 35.52
N ALA A 82 -65.35 3.70 36.63
CA ALA A 82 -64.16 4.54 36.70
C ALA A 82 -62.87 3.71 36.77
N ALA A 83 -62.90 2.54 37.42
CA ALA A 83 -61.81 1.56 37.41
C ALA A 83 -61.56 0.98 36.01
N LYS A 84 -62.61 0.66 35.24
CA LYS A 84 -62.47 0.25 33.83
C LYS A 84 -61.89 1.37 32.96
N MET A 85 -62.36 2.60 33.15
CA MET A 85 -61.85 3.78 32.45
C MET A 85 -60.39 4.10 32.78
N LEU A 86 -59.94 3.82 34.02
CA LEU A 86 -58.54 3.93 34.42
C LEU A 86 -57.67 2.95 33.62
N ALA A 87 -58.00 1.66 33.64
CA ALA A 87 -57.27 0.63 32.88
C ALA A 87 -57.30 0.87 31.35
N GLU A 88 -58.41 1.38 30.81
CA GLU A 88 -58.53 1.77 29.40
C GLU A 88 -57.66 3.00 29.07
N ALA A 89 -57.56 3.97 29.98
CA ALA A 89 -56.68 5.12 29.83
C ALA A 89 -55.20 4.74 29.93
N GLU A 90 -54.84 3.84 30.83
CA GLU A 90 -53.48 3.29 30.97
C GLU A 90 -53.05 2.61 29.68
N ALA A 91 -53.88 1.71 29.13
CA ALA A 91 -53.60 1.05 27.86
C ALA A 91 -53.39 2.04 26.70
N PHE A 92 -54.25 3.06 26.55
CA PHE A 92 -54.07 4.07 25.49
C PHE A 92 -52.86 5.00 25.73
N ARG A 93 -52.53 5.33 26.99
CA ARG A 93 -51.31 6.10 27.32
C ARG A 93 -50.07 5.30 26.92
N ASP A 94 -50.05 4.01 27.25
CA ASP A 94 -48.87 3.17 27.07
C ASP A 94 -48.67 2.82 25.57
N GLU A 95 -49.75 2.59 24.81
CA GLU A 95 -49.72 2.53 23.33
C GLU A 95 -49.16 3.84 22.72
N GLU A 96 -49.56 5.01 23.24
CA GLU A 96 -49.06 6.29 22.73
C GLU A 96 -47.57 6.51 23.06
N ILE A 97 -47.10 6.02 24.20
CA ILE A 97 -45.69 6.01 24.58
C ILE A 97 -44.91 5.07 23.66
N GLU A 98 -45.32 3.80 23.54
CA GLU A 98 -44.67 2.80 22.68
C GLU A 98 -44.56 3.28 21.23
N ARG A 99 -45.61 3.90 20.68
CA ARG A 99 -45.58 4.46 19.32
C ARG A 99 -44.56 5.60 19.19
N LYS A 100 -44.53 6.55 20.12
CA LYS A 100 -43.52 7.65 20.12
C LYS A 100 -42.11 7.11 20.29
N GLU A 101 -41.92 6.04 21.06
CA GLU A 101 -40.63 5.37 21.18
C GLU A 101 -40.23 4.64 19.90
N ALA A 102 -41.16 4.00 19.20
CA ALA A 102 -40.91 3.37 17.90
C ALA A 102 -40.58 4.42 16.82
N GLU A 103 -41.34 5.52 16.75
CA GLU A 103 -41.07 6.67 15.89
C GLU A 103 -39.65 7.24 16.15
N ARG A 104 -39.27 7.38 17.43
CA ARG A 104 -37.92 7.85 17.83
C ARG A 104 -36.82 6.85 17.43
N ARG A 105 -36.98 5.56 17.74
CA ARG A 105 -36.03 4.50 17.34
C ARG A 105 -35.85 4.42 15.83
N GLU A 106 -36.92 4.64 15.04
CA GLU A 106 -36.83 4.67 13.59
C GLU A 106 -36.06 5.91 13.10
N GLN A 107 -36.27 7.09 13.70
CA GLN A 107 -35.48 8.27 13.39
C GLN A 107 -34.00 8.06 13.74
N GLU A 108 -33.68 7.59 14.94
CA GLU A 108 -32.31 7.25 15.39
C GLU A 108 -31.63 6.27 14.41
N ALA A 109 -32.35 5.23 13.97
CA ALA A 109 -31.85 4.25 13.00
C ALA A 109 -31.63 4.85 11.59
N ARG A 110 -32.50 5.75 11.12
CA ARG A 110 -32.35 6.46 9.83
C ARG A 110 -31.18 7.44 9.86
N GLU A 111 -30.96 8.13 10.97
CA GLU A 111 -29.83 9.06 11.14
C GLU A 111 -28.50 8.28 11.19
N LEU A 112 -28.44 7.17 11.93
CA LEU A 112 -27.27 6.29 11.97
C LEU A 112 -26.96 5.66 10.60
N GLU A 113 -27.97 5.29 9.82
CA GLU A 113 -27.77 4.80 8.45
C GLU A 113 -27.21 5.89 7.52
N GLN A 114 -27.69 7.13 7.62
CA GLN A 114 -27.11 8.25 6.88
C GLN A 114 -25.66 8.53 7.28
N GLN A 115 -25.32 8.39 8.57
CA GLN A 115 -23.94 8.51 9.05
C GLN A 115 -23.05 7.40 8.47
N ARG A 116 -23.50 6.13 8.46
CA ARG A 116 -22.78 5.02 7.82
C ARG A 116 -22.50 5.29 6.34
N GLN A 117 -23.52 5.67 5.57
CA GLN A 117 -23.38 5.95 4.14
C GLN A 117 -22.46 7.15 3.86
N GLN A 118 -22.48 8.18 4.71
CA GLN A 118 -21.54 9.31 4.61
C GLN A 118 -20.11 8.88 4.93
N GLU A 119 -19.91 8.00 5.92
CA GLU A 119 -18.57 7.52 6.28
C GLU A 119 -17.99 6.58 5.23
N GLU A 120 -18.81 5.69 4.66
CA GLU A 120 -18.43 4.82 3.54
C GLU A 120 -18.00 5.65 2.32
N GLN A 121 -18.80 6.66 1.94
CA GLN A 121 -18.42 7.61 0.88
C GLN A 121 -17.17 8.42 1.20
N ARG A 122 -16.90 8.72 2.48
CA ARG A 122 -15.65 9.39 2.90
C ARG A 122 -14.45 8.45 2.72
N ARG A 123 -14.53 7.22 3.23
CA ARG A 123 -13.49 6.20 3.11
C ARG A 123 -13.15 5.91 1.64
N ALA A 124 -14.15 5.72 0.78
CA ALA A 124 -13.96 5.49 -0.65
C ALA A 124 -13.28 6.69 -1.36
N LYS A 125 -13.62 7.93 -1.01
CA LYS A 125 -12.96 9.14 -1.54
C LYS A 125 -11.52 9.26 -1.06
N GLU A 126 -11.23 8.90 0.20
CA GLU A 126 -9.88 8.90 0.76
C GLU A 126 -8.99 7.82 0.11
N GLU A 127 -9.55 6.65 -0.20
CA GLU A 127 -8.87 5.58 -0.94
C GLU A 127 -8.59 5.99 -2.40
N GLN A 128 -9.60 6.54 -3.10
CA GLN A 128 -9.43 7.09 -4.45
C GLN A 128 -8.35 8.18 -4.48
N ALA A 129 -8.37 9.13 -3.54
CA ALA A 129 -7.36 10.19 -3.45
C ALA A 129 -5.95 9.66 -3.17
N LYS A 130 -5.81 8.59 -2.37
CA LYS A 130 -4.52 7.89 -2.18
C LYS A 130 -4.03 7.27 -3.49
N ARG A 131 -4.91 6.59 -4.24
CA ARG A 131 -4.57 5.98 -5.53
C ARG A 131 -4.19 7.01 -6.59
N GLU A 132 -4.95 8.10 -6.72
CA GLU A 132 -4.65 9.22 -7.62
C GLU A 132 -3.32 9.89 -7.27
N LYS A 133 -3.02 10.08 -5.98
CA LYS A 133 -1.70 10.56 -5.51
C LYS A 133 -0.57 9.60 -5.88
N HIS A 134 -0.79 8.28 -5.80
CA HIS A 134 0.22 7.29 -6.17
C HIS A 134 0.55 7.33 -7.67
N ILE A 135 -0.48 7.30 -8.51
CA ILE A 135 -0.35 7.42 -9.98
C ILE A 135 0.34 8.74 -10.37
N ALA A 136 -0.01 9.86 -9.70
CA ALA A 136 0.66 11.14 -9.91
C ALA A 136 2.16 11.10 -9.52
N GLY A 137 2.53 10.36 -8.48
CA GLY A 137 3.93 10.12 -8.11
C GLY A 137 4.69 9.34 -9.18
N MET A 138 4.13 8.24 -9.69
CA MET A 138 4.74 7.45 -10.76
C MET A 138 4.89 8.25 -12.06
N ALA A 139 3.92 9.11 -12.38
CA ALA A 139 4.02 10.03 -13.51
C ALA A 139 5.16 11.07 -13.35
N GLN A 140 5.43 11.54 -12.13
CA GLN A 140 6.57 12.42 -11.84
C GLN A 140 7.92 11.70 -11.95
N LEU A 141 8.01 10.43 -11.51
CA LEU A 141 9.22 9.62 -11.68
C LEU A 141 9.51 9.33 -13.15
N LEU A 142 8.50 9.01 -13.97
CA LEU A 142 8.65 8.84 -15.42
C LEU A 142 9.11 10.14 -16.11
N GLU A 143 8.60 11.30 -15.70
CA GLU A 143 9.08 12.59 -16.19
C GLU A 143 10.54 12.85 -15.77
N LYS A 144 10.92 12.54 -14.53
CA LYS A 144 12.32 12.60 -14.07
C LYS A 144 13.23 11.69 -14.92
N MET A 145 12.80 10.49 -15.29
CA MET A 145 13.55 9.61 -16.20
C MET A 145 13.84 10.28 -17.55
N ARG A 146 12.84 10.94 -18.15
CA ARG A 146 13.01 11.68 -19.42
C ARG A 146 14.07 12.79 -19.29
N GLN A 147 14.04 13.53 -18.18
CA GLN A 147 14.96 14.63 -17.88
C GLN A 147 16.40 14.13 -17.67
N LEU A 148 16.62 13.14 -16.80
CA LEU A 148 17.92 12.52 -16.57
C LEU A 148 18.54 11.93 -17.85
N LYS A 149 17.73 11.30 -18.70
CA LYS A 149 18.15 10.83 -20.02
C LYS A 149 18.47 11.97 -21.00
N GLY A 150 17.85 13.14 -20.83
CA GLY A 150 18.17 14.38 -21.55
C GLY A 150 19.51 14.99 -21.10
N GLU A 151 19.75 15.03 -19.79
CA GLU A 151 20.99 15.50 -19.17
C GLU A 151 22.19 14.62 -19.52
N GLY A 152 22.05 13.30 -19.39
CA GLY A 152 23.08 12.34 -19.82
C GLY A 152 23.42 12.47 -21.31
N ASN A 153 22.40 12.70 -22.16
CA ASN A 153 22.59 13.01 -23.58
C ASN A 153 23.31 14.36 -23.81
N SER A 154 23.21 15.31 -22.88
CA SER A 154 23.91 16.59 -22.95
C SER A 154 25.37 16.42 -22.54
N PHE A 155 25.64 15.79 -21.39
CA PHE A 155 27.00 15.49 -20.94
C PHE A 155 27.79 14.64 -21.94
N PHE A 156 27.14 13.65 -22.57
CA PHE A 156 27.76 12.81 -23.60
C PHE A 156 28.21 13.61 -24.83
N LYS A 157 27.44 14.62 -25.27
CA LYS A 157 27.82 15.53 -26.37
C LYS A 157 29.00 16.45 -26.03
N HIS A 158 29.27 16.65 -24.74
CA HIS A 158 30.40 17.44 -24.24
C HIS A 158 31.55 16.53 -23.76
N GLU A 159 31.53 15.25 -24.17
CA GLU A 159 32.53 14.21 -23.84
C GLU A 159 32.75 13.97 -22.33
N SER A 160 31.82 14.45 -21.49
CA SER A 160 31.83 14.27 -20.03
C SER A 160 31.21 12.91 -19.68
N TYR A 161 31.85 11.83 -20.11
CA TYR A 161 31.31 10.47 -20.06
C TYR A 161 30.97 10.01 -18.63
N GLY A 162 31.75 10.38 -17.62
CA GLY A 162 31.45 10.08 -16.20
C GLY A 162 30.15 10.74 -15.73
N SER A 163 29.98 12.04 -16.01
CA SER A 163 28.74 12.77 -15.68
C SER A 163 27.54 12.19 -16.43
N ALA A 164 27.73 11.82 -17.70
CA ALA A 164 26.69 11.17 -18.51
C ALA A 164 26.27 9.82 -17.91
N MET A 165 27.24 8.97 -17.55
CA MET A 165 26.99 7.69 -16.88
C MET A 165 26.22 7.87 -15.58
N ASN A 166 26.52 8.89 -14.78
CA ASN A 166 25.81 9.15 -13.52
C ASN A 166 24.33 9.51 -13.78
N SER A 167 24.03 10.44 -14.70
CA SER A 167 22.63 10.75 -15.06
C SER A 167 21.88 9.54 -15.62
N TYR A 168 22.54 8.70 -16.43
CA TYR A 168 21.91 7.46 -16.92
C TYR A 168 21.71 6.41 -15.83
N LYS A 169 22.64 6.26 -14.88
CA LYS A 169 22.50 5.35 -13.73
C LYS A 169 21.37 5.81 -12.81
N GLU A 170 21.28 7.11 -12.51
CA GLU A 170 20.16 7.66 -11.75
C GLU A 170 18.81 7.47 -12.47
N CYS A 171 18.79 7.49 -13.80
CA CYS A 171 17.60 7.17 -14.59
C CYS A 171 17.18 5.68 -14.44
N LEU A 172 18.14 4.76 -14.28
CA LEU A 172 17.86 3.35 -13.98
C LEU A 172 17.35 3.16 -12.54
N THR A 173 17.96 3.80 -11.54
CA THR A 173 17.45 3.79 -10.16
C THR A 173 16.09 4.47 -10.04
N THR A 174 15.81 5.48 -10.87
CA THR A 174 14.46 6.09 -10.96
C THR A 174 13.45 5.14 -11.61
N PHE A 175 13.86 4.26 -12.53
CA PHE A 175 13.01 3.17 -13.04
C PHE A 175 12.75 2.10 -11.98
N GLU A 176 13.76 1.71 -11.20
CA GLU A 176 13.65 0.71 -10.12
C GLU A 176 12.70 1.16 -9.00
N ALA A 177 12.45 2.47 -8.88
CA ALA A 177 11.45 3.06 -7.98
C ALA A 177 10.04 3.20 -8.61
N LEU A 178 9.79 2.69 -9.82
CA LEU A 178 8.45 2.69 -10.43
C LEU A 178 7.65 1.44 -10.02
N ASP A 179 6.49 1.67 -9.44
CA ASP A 179 5.40 0.70 -9.50
C ASP A 179 4.87 0.65 -10.95
N LEU A 180 5.04 -0.50 -11.60
CA LEU A 180 4.61 -0.74 -12.99
C LEU A 180 3.15 -1.21 -13.08
N GLU A 181 2.51 -1.63 -11.98
CA GLU A 181 1.13 -2.13 -11.97
C GLU A 181 0.10 -0.99 -12.01
N VAL A 182 0.46 0.19 -11.50
CA VAL A 182 -0.39 1.40 -11.52
C VAL A 182 -0.18 2.31 -12.73
N LEU A 183 0.78 1.98 -13.61
CA LEU A 183 1.05 2.73 -14.84
C LEU A 183 0.18 2.24 -16.01
N GLU A 184 -0.20 3.16 -16.90
CA GLU A 184 -0.85 2.79 -18.16
C GLU A 184 0.12 1.97 -19.05
N PRO A 185 -0.36 1.00 -19.86
CA PRO A 185 0.53 0.15 -20.66
C PRO A 185 1.51 0.90 -21.57
N SER A 186 1.11 2.07 -22.08
CA SER A 186 1.98 2.96 -22.87
C SER A 186 3.07 3.65 -22.05
N GLN A 187 2.82 3.91 -20.76
CA GLN A 187 3.82 4.44 -19.82
C GLN A 187 4.81 3.35 -19.40
N VAL A 188 4.37 2.09 -19.27
CA VAL A 188 5.25 0.93 -19.03
C VAL A 188 6.12 0.65 -20.26
N GLU A 189 5.58 0.77 -21.48
CA GLU A 189 6.37 0.70 -22.71
C GLU A 189 7.40 1.84 -22.78
N GLU A 190 7.00 3.08 -22.46
CA GLU A 190 7.92 4.23 -22.44
C GLU A 190 9.03 4.09 -21.38
N SER A 191 8.70 3.74 -20.14
CA SER A 191 9.67 3.62 -19.04
C SER A 191 10.71 2.55 -19.34
N THR A 192 10.29 1.39 -19.86
CA THR A 192 11.18 0.29 -20.24
C THR A 192 12.00 0.58 -21.50
N ASN A 193 11.49 1.39 -22.43
CA ASN A 193 12.26 1.91 -23.56
C ASN A 193 13.33 2.92 -23.10
N LEU A 194 12.98 3.86 -22.20
CA LEU A 194 13.94 4.77 -21.56
C LEU A 194 15.04 4.01 -20.80
N GLN A 195 14.66 2.99 -20.01
CA GLN A 195 15.60 2.08 -19.33
C GLN A 195 16.59 1.45 -20.33
N SER A 196 16.08 0.93 -21.45
CA SER A 196 16.89 0.30 -22.51
C SER A 196 17.82 1.30 -23.19
N ILE A 197 17.37 2.52 -23.45
CA ILE A 197 18.18 3.62 -24.01
C ILE A 197 19.29 4.04 -23.03
N CYS A 198 19.00 4.12 -21.73
CA CYS A 198 19.99 4.48 -20.72
C CYS A 198 21.07 3.40 -20.57
N ARG A 199 20.72 2.11 -20.52
CA ARG A 199 21.70 1.00 -20.55
C ARG A 199 22.59 1.06 -21.81
N LEU A 200 21.97 1.20 -22.99
CA LEU A 200 22.68 1.38 -24.25
C LEU A 200 23.67 2.55 -24.20
N ASN A 201 23.27 3.68 -23.62
CA ASN A 201 24.11 4.87 -23.55
C ASN A 201 25.21 4.77 -22.48
N ILE A 202 25.00 4.05 -21.37
CA ILE A 202 26.08 3.70 -20.42
C ILE A 202 27.15 2.88 -21.14
N ALA A 203 26.77 1.84 -21.89
CA ALA A 203 27.71 1.05 -22.68
C ALA A 203 28.49 1.92 -23.69
N ALA A 204 27.82 2.88 -24.35
CA ALA A 204 28.49 3.83 -25.23
C ALA A 204 29.42 4.82 -24.51
N CYS A 205 29.13 5.19 -23.26
CA CYS A 205 30.05 5.97 -22.43
C CYS A 205 31.31 5.14 -22.14
N CYS A 206 31.16 3.94 -21.59
CA CYS A 206 32.27 3.05 -21.25
C CYS A 206 33.22 2.76 -22.42
N ILE A 207 32.68 2.54 -23.63
CA ILE A 207 33.46 2.33 -24.85
C ILE A 207 34.17 3.61 -25.29
N LYS A 208 33.58 4.80 -25.06
CA LYS A 208 34.16 6.10 -25.43
C LYS A 208 35.18 6.63 -24.43
N SER A 209 35.01 6.35 -23.14
CA SER A 209 36.00 6.66 -22.09
C SER A 209 37.09 5.60 -21.97
N GLN A 210 36.99 4.49 -22.73
CA GLN A 210 37.94 3.37 -22.74
C GLN A 210 38.19 2.76 -21.34
N SER A 211 37.21 2.86 -20.44
CA SER A 211 37.42 2.72 -18.99
C SER A 211 36.84 1.46 -18.35
N SER A 212 35.83 0.84 -18.95
CA SER A 212 35.21 -0.40 -18.43
C SER A 212 34.40 -1.12 -19.51
N TYR A 213 35.07 -1.90 -20.34
CA TYR A 213 34.42 -2.64 -21.42
C TYR A 213 33.54 -3.80 -20.90
N SER A 214 33.86 -4.37 -19.74
CA SER A 214 33.02 -5.37 -19.06
C SER A 214 31.63 -4.82 -18.70
N ASP A 215 31.56 -3.61 -18.13
CA ASP A 215 30.28 -2.92 -17.89
C ASP A 215 29.49 -2.70 -19.19
N ALA A 216 30.19 -2.39 -20.30
CA ALA A 216 29.54 -2.20 -21.59
C ALA A 216 28.93 -3.51 -22.13
N VAL A 217 29.61 -4.66 -21.96
CA VAL A 217 29.07 -5.99 -22.28
C VAL A 217 27.85 -6.29 -21.40
N ALA A 218 27.93 -6.08 -20.08
CA ALA A 218 26.84 -6.33 -19.15
C ALA A 218 25.59 -5.48 -19.47
N MET A 219 25.77 -4.19 -19.71
CA MET A 219 24.67 -3.28 -20.07
C MET A 219 24.05 -3.63 -21.43
N CYS A 220 24.82 -4.14 -22.39
CA CYS A 220 24.26 -4.64 -23.65
C CYS A 220 23.51 -5.97 -23.46
N ASN A 221 24.01 -6.89 -22.62
CA ASN A 221 23.32 -8.15 -22.29
C ASN A 221 21.93 -7.89 -21.69
N LEU A 222 21.82 -6.96 -20.74
CA LEU A 222 20.54 -6.56 -20.11
C LEU A 222 19.53 -5.92 -21.09
N VAL A 223 19.99 -5.41 -22.24
CA VAL A 223 19.11 -4.94 -23.33
C VAL A 223 18.71 -6.11 -24.24
N LEU A 224 19.67 -6.99 -24.56
CA LEU A 224 19.44 -8.16 -25.42
C LEU A 224 18.57 -9.25 -24.79
N GLN A 225 18.50 -9.32 -23.45
CA GLN A 225 17.52 -10.15 -22.74
C GLN A 225 16.06 -9.73 -23.03
N ARG A 226 15.81 -8.46 -23.34
CA ARG A 226 14.48 -7.92 -23.66
C ARG A 226 14.24 -7.85 -25.18
N ASP A 227 15.24 -7.40 -25.93
CA ASP A 227 15.20 -7.28 -27.39
C ASP A 227 16.44 -7.97 -27.98
N PRO A 228 16.38 -9.30 -28.23
CA PRO A 228 17.51 -10.06 -28.76
C PRO A 228 18.00 -9.60 -30.14
N ASN A 229 17.17 -8.86 -30.88
CA ASN A 229 17.47 -8.35 -32.22
C ASN A 229 17.95 -6.89 -32.20
N ASN A 230 18.27 -6.33 -31.03
CA ASN A 230 18.68 -4.93 -30.90
C ASN A 230 20.07 -4.69 -31.51
N VAL A 231 20.13 -4.40 -32.81
CA VAL A 231 21.36 -4.16 -33.59
C VAL A 231 22.35 -3.24 -32.86
N LYS A 232 21.86 -2.20 -32.17
CA LYS A 232 22.71 -1.25 -31.41
C LYS A 232 23.35 -1.89 -30.17
N ALA A 233 22.64 -2.77 -29.46
CA ALA A 233 23.21 -3.50 -28.33
C ALA A 233 24.18 -4.59 -28.79
N ILE A 234 23.85 -5.35 -29.85
CA ILE A 234 24.75 -6.37 -30.42
C ILE A 234 26.05 -5.71 -30.89
N TYR A 235 25.95 -4.63 -31.68
CA TYR A 235 27.13 -3.92 -32.19
C TYR A 235 27.98 -3.28 -31.08
N ARG A 236 27.37 -2.69 -30.04
CA ARG A 236 28.12 -2.18 -28.88
C ARG A 236 28.76 -3.30 -28.06
N ARG A 237 28.12 -4.47 -27.94
CA ARG A 237 28.71 -5.66 -27.31
C ARG A 237 29.92 -6.18 -28.09
N SER A 238 29.84 -6.21 -29.42
CA SER A 238 30.99 -6.50 -30.31
C SER A 238 32.15 -5.54 -30.06
N GLN A 239 31.89 -4.23 -30.04
CA GLN A 239 32.93 -3.21 -29.80
C GLN A 239 33.60 -3.37 -28.43
N ALA A 240 32.83 -3.69 -27.38
CA ALA A 240 33.37 -3.87 -26.04
C ALA A 240 34.17 -5.18 -25.91
N LYS A 241 33.68 -6.29 -26.47
CA LYS A 241 34.40 -7.57 -26.55
C LYS A 241 35.70 -7.48 -27.33
N PHE A 242 35.70 -6.76 -28.45
CA PHE A 242 36.89 -6.51 -29.24
C PHE A 242 37.99 -5.80 -28.43
N ALA A 243 37.60 -4.84 -27.59
CA ALA A 243 38.49 -4.14 -26.67
C ALA A 243 38.79 -4.91 -25.37
N LEU A 244 38.28 -6.14 -25.23
CA LEU A 244 38.63 -7.14 -24.22
C LEU A 244 39.34 -8.35 -24.84
N GLU A 245 39.72 -8.26 -26.12
CA GLU A 245 40.41 -9.31 -26.90
C GLU A 245 39.59 -10.62 -27.05
N ASP A 246 38.29 -10.61 -26.71
CA ASP A 246 37.29 -11.62 -27.10
C ASP A 246 36.95 -11.47 -28.60
N PHE A 247 37.93 -11.77 -29.45
CA PHE A 247 37.79 -11.67 -30.90
C PHE A 247 36.72 -12.64 -31.44
N VAL A 248 36.52 -13.80 -30.81
CA VAL A 248 35.54 -14.81 -31.23
C VAL A 248 34.12 -14.33 -30.95
N GLY A 249 33.85 -13.89 -29.72
CA GLY A 249 32.56 -13.32 -29.35
C GLY A 249 32.28 -11.98 -30.04
N ALA A 250 33.31 -11.18 -30.33
CA ALA A 250 33.18 -9.95 -31.11
C ALA A 250 32.79 -10.23 -32.57
N ILE A 251 33.44 -11.19 -33.26
CA ILE A 251 33.03 -11.61 -34.61
C ILE A 251 31.59 -12.14 -34.61
N SER A 252 31.22 -12.98 -33.62
CA SER A 252 29.87 -13.53 -33.51
C SER A 252 28.81 -12.43 -33.41
N ASP A 253 29.05 -11.42 -32.56
CA ASP A 253 28.17 -10.27 -32.42
C ASP A 253 28.17 -9.37 -33.67
N ALA A 254 29.33 -9.07 -34.27
CA ALA A 254 29.42 -8.26 -35.48
C ALA A 254 28.70 -8.90 -36.68
N VAL A 255 28.84 -10.21 -36.88
CA VAL A 255 28.13 -10.97 -37.93
C VAL A 255 26.62 -10.99 -37.66
N SER A 256 26.20 -11.20 -36.41
CA SER A 256 24.79 -11.13 -36.03
C SER A 256 24.18 -9.75 -36.31
N ALA A 257 24.87 -8.68 -35.92
CA ALA A 257 24.46 -7.31 -36.18
C ALA A 257 24.43 -6.99 -37.69
N GLN A 258 25.37 -7.52 -38.48
CA GLN A 258 25.40 -7.35 -39.93
C GLN A 258 24.27 -8.12 -40.64
N ASN A 259 23.91 -9.32 -40.17
CA ASN A 259 22.77 -10.07 -40.72
C ASN A 259 21.44 -9.32 -40.51
N LEU A 260 21.30 -8.61 -39.39
CA LEU A 260 20.13 -7.78 -39.08
C LEU A 260 20.16 -6.39 -39.77
N ALA A 261 21.35 -5.88 -40.10
CA ALA A 261 21.53 -4.58 -40.76
C ALA A 261 22.60 -4.64 -41.89
N PRO A 262 22.34 -5.39 -42.99
CA PRO A 262 23.36 -5.70 -44.01
C PRO A 262 23.83 -4.50 -44.86
N GLY A 263 23.16 -3.35 -44.74
CA GLY A 263 23.59 -2.09 -45.36
C GLY A 263 24.45 -1.19 -44.47
N ASP A 264 24.70 -1.55 -43.20
CA ASP A 264 25.48 -0.71 -42.30
C ASP A 264 26.99 -0.89 -42.49
N VAL A 265 27.60 0.07 -43.17
CA VAL A 265 29.04 0.13 -43.45
C VAL A 265 29.87 0.17 -42.16
N THR A 266 29.34 0.72 -41.06
CA THR A 266 30.09 0.79 -39.79
C THR A 266 30.25 -0.58 -39.15
N ILE A 267 29.24 -1.45 -39.26
CA ILE A 267 29.32 -2.84 -38.80
C ILE A 267 30.28 -3.63 -39.71
N ALA A 268 30.19 -3.43 -41.03
CA ALA A 268 31.07 -4.09 -42.00
C ALA A 268 32.56 -3.78 -41.76
N SER A 269 32.91 -2.49 -41.62
CA SER A 269 34.30 -2.08 -41.34
C SER A 269 34.77 -2.49 -39.95
N HIS A 270 33.88 -2.58 -38.95
CA HIS A 270 34.25 -3.12 -37.64
C HIS A 270 34.58 -4.61 -37.71
N LEU A 271 33.77 -5.41 -38.43
CA LEU A 271 34.04 -6.83 -38.65
C LEU A 271 35.39 -7.07 -39.34
N GLU A 272 35.71 -6.27 -40.37
CA GLU A 272 37.02 -6.33 -41.03
C GLU A 272 38.18 -6.04 -40.07
N VAL A 273 38.05 -5.01 -39.21
CA VAL A 273 39.06 -4.68 -38.19
C VAL A 273 39.27 -5.81 -37.18
N ILE A 274 38.19 -6.47 -36.71
CA ILE A 274 38.31 -7.62 -35.80
C ILE A 274 39.04 -8.78 -36.49
N GLN A 275 38.70 -9.07 -37.76
CA GLN A 275 39.32 -10.14 -38.53
C GLN A 275 40.81 -9.88 -38.78
N GLN A 276 41.19 -8.63 -39.11
CA GLN A 276 42.60 -8.25 -39.26
C GLN A 276 43.39 -8.35 -37.94
N ALA A 277 42.77 -8.02 -36.80
CA ALA A 277 43.40 -8.18 -35.49
C ALA A 277 43.61 -9.66 -35.12
N MET A 278 42.57 -10.50 -35.28
CA MET A 278 42.66 -11.95 -35.03
C MET A 278 43.72 -12.62 -35.93
N ALA A 279 43.88 -12.17 -37.18
CA ALA A 279 44.92 -12.69 -38.07
C ALA A 279 46.33 -12.36 -37.55
N ARG A 280 46.58 -11.12 -37.13
CA ARG A 280 47.90 -10.71 -36.58
C ARG A 280 48.24 -11.42 -35.28
N GLY A 281 47.28 -11.57 -34.37
CA GLY A 281 47.50 -12.31 -33.12
C GLY A 281 47.97 -13.74 -33.37
N ARG A 282 47.37 -14.44 -34.34
CA ARG A 282 47.80 -15.79 -34.75
C ARG A 282 49.17 -15.79 -35.42
N GLU A 283 49.47 -14.81 -36.27
CA GLU A 283 50.79 -14.67 -36.87
C GLU A 283 51.87 -14.43 -35.79
N GLU A 284 51.57 -13.63 -34.76
CA GLU A 284 52.46 -13.37 -33.61
C GLU A 284 52.62 -14.61 -32.71
N GLU A 285 51.54 -15.33 -32.39
CA GLU A 285 51.54 -16.62 -31.69
C GLU A 285 52.40 -17.68 -32.43
N ASP A 286 52.19 -17.84 -33.74
CA ASP A 286 52.95 -18.79 -34.56
C ASP A 286 54.44 -18.40 -34.68
N HIS A 287 54.78 -17.10 -34.71
CA HIS A 287 56.19 -16.67 -34.66
C HIS A 287 56.82 -16.97 -33.30
N ASN A 288 56.15 -16.63 -32.19
CA ASN A 288 56.70 -16.84 -30.85
C ASN A 288 56.93 -18.34 -30.59
N ARG A 289 55.93 -19.17 -30.89
CA ARG A 289 55.97 -20.64 -30.80
C ARG A 289 56.98 -21.30 -31.74
N ASN A 290 57.56 -20.57 -32.69
CA ASN A 290 58.66 -21.05 -33.52
C ASN A 290 60.03 -20.53 -33.06
N ASN A 291 60.09 -19.49 -32.21
CA ASN A 291 61.30 -19.12 -31.48
C ASN A 291 61.52 -20.04 -30.27
N ASP A 292 60.47 -20.29 -29.47
CA ASP A 292 60.56 -21.14 -28.26
C ASP A 292 61.21 -22.52 -28.58
N LYS A 293 60.85 -23.12 -29.71
CA LYS A 293 61.44 -24.39 -30.21
C LYS A 293 62.89 -24.28 -30.66
N GLN A 294 63.32 -23.13 -31.17
CA GLN A 294 64.72 -22.91 -31.57
C GLN A 294 65.63 -22.72 -30.36
N ASP A 295 65.09 -22.18 -29.25
CA ASP A 295 65.80 -22.12 -27.98
C ASP A 295 65.84 -23.51 -27.30
N GLU A 296 64.77 -24.31 -27.36
CA GLU A 296 64.77 -25.72 -26.92
C GLU A 296 65.73 -26.62 -27.74
N GLU A 297 65.77 -26.48 -29.06
CA GLU A 297 66.75 -27.18 -29.93
C GLU A 297 68.20 -26.63 -29.77
N GLY A 298 68.40 -25.59 -28.96
CA GLY A 298 69.68 -24.90 -28.78
C GLY A 298 70.57 -25.40 -27.62
N ASP A 299 70.02 -26.06 -26.60
CA ASP A 299 70.77 -26.43 -25.38
C ASP A 299 71.30 -27.89 -25.38
N ASP A 300 70.88 -28.73 -26.33
CA ASP A 300 71.31 -30.14 -26.48
C ASP A 300 72.70 -30.28 -27.15
N SER A 301 73.67 -29.45 -26.73
CA SER A 301 75.01 -29.36 -27.33
C SER A 301 76.12 -28.89 -26.38
N ARG A 302 75.97 -29.13 -25.07
CA ARG A 302 76.95 -28.74 -24.03
C ARG A 302 77.57 -29.89 -23.23
N ASP A 303 77.68 -31.08 -23.83
CA ASP A 303 78.38 -32.23 -23.24
C ASP A 303 79.57 -32.72 -24.09
N ASN A 304 80.74 -32.06 -23.94
CA ASN A 304 82.04 -32.76 -24.04
C ASN A 304 83.23 -31.93 -23.52
N TYR A 305 84.21 -32.65 -22.97
CA TYR A 305 85.50 -32.19 -22.42
C TYR A 305 85.38 -31.28 -21.17
N GLU A 306 86.15 -31.46 -20.09
CA GLU A 306 87.32 -32.33 -19.86
C GLU A 306 87.13 -33.21 -18.59
N GLN A 307 87.80 -34.37 -18.55
CA GLN A 307 87.89 -35.22 -17.36
C GLN A 307 89.35 -35.66 -17.19
N ASP A 308 90.00 -35.21 -16.12
CA ASP A 308 91.15 -35.88 -15.49
C ASP A 308 91.50 -35.27 -14.10
N ALA A 309 91.53 -36.14 -13.09
CA ALA A 309 92.41 -36.21 -11.90
C ALA A 309 92.89 -34.92 -11.13
N GLU A 310 92.97 -34.89 -9.78
CA GLU A 310 92.69 -35.89 -8.74
C GLU A 310 92.65 -35.25 -7.32
N GLY A 311 91.87 -35.83 -6.40
CA GLY A 311 92.27 -36.09 -4.99
C GLY A 311 92.31 -34.99 -3.90
N ALA A 312 91.19 -34.83 -3.15
CA ALA A 312 91.09 -34.69 -1.66
C ALA A 312 89.75 -34.04 -1.24
N GLY A 313 89.03 -34.44 -0.17
CA GLY A 313 89.17 -35.61 0.72
C GLY A 313 88.49 -35.42 2.09
N GLY A 314 87.50 -36.27 2.44
CA GLY A 314 86.75 -36.27 3.72
C GLY A 314 85.32 -35.66 3.60
N GLN A 315 84.20 -36.25 4.07
CA GLN A 315 83.85 -36.96 5.33
C GLN A 315 83.58 -36.01 6.52
N ASP A 316 82.51 -36.07 7.34
CA ASP A 316 81.21 -36.82 7.44
C ASP A 316 80.21 -35.87 8.21
N ASP A 317 78.88 -36.04 8.44
CA ASP A 317 77.77 -36.96 8.06
C ASP A 317 76.39 -36.26 8.38
N ASP A 318 75.23 -36.87 8.02
CA ASP A 318 73.81 -36.53 8.38
C ASP A 318 73.24 -35.13 7.95
N GLY A 319 71.94 -34.85 7.72
CA GLY A 319 70.61 -35.50 7.80
C GLY A 319 69.53 -34.37 7.64
N ASP A 320 68.20 -34.51 7.60
CA ASP A 320 67.22 -35.62 7.58
C ASP A 320 65.82 -34.97 7.27
N ASP A 321 65.39 -34.80 6.01
CA ASP A 321 64.48 -35.65 5.19
C ASP A 321 62.95 -35.37 5.30
N SER A 322 62.19 -35.66 4.22
CA SER A 322 60.71 -35.64 4.04
C SER A 322 59.95 -34.30 4.13
N GLY A 323 58.84 -34.07 3.41
CA GLY A 323 58.22 -34.88 2.35
C GLY A 323 56.92 -34.24 1.79
N GLU A 324 56.80 -34.23 0.46
CA GLU A 324 55.68 -34.71 -0.38
C GLU A 324 54.22 -34.27 -0.05
N GLU A 325 53.53 -33.54 -0.96
CA GLU A 325 52.52 -34.04 -1.95
C GLU A 325 51.13 -34.31 -1.32
N ASP A 326 49.96 -34.14 -1.96
CA ASP A 326 49.59 -33.90 -3.36
C ASP A 326 48.40 -32.88 -3.46
N ARG A 327 47.97 -32.33 -4.63
CA ARG A 327 46.81 -32.74 -5.50
C ARG A 327 45.57 -33.27 -4.73
N GLU A 328 44.31 -33.04 -5.14
CA GLU A 328 43.68 -32.65 -6.43
C GLU A 328 42.22 -32.18 -6.14
N ASP A 329 41.56 -31.42 -7.05
CA ASP A 329 40.11 -31.44 -7.44
C ASP A 329 38.98 -31.38 -6.35
N ASP A 330 37.66 -31.30 -6.60
CA ASP A 330 36.76 -30.61 -7.56
C ASP A 330 35.32 -30.60 -6.90
N ASP A 331 34.29 -29.97 -7.50
CA ASP A 331 32.87 -29.93 -7.05
C ASP A 331 32.60 -29.27 -5.65
N GLY A 332 31.37 -28.93 -5.22
CA GLY A 332 30.05 -28.87 -5.88
C GLY A 332 28.89 -28.61 -4.89
N ASP A 333 27.80 -28.01 -5.37
CA ASP A 333 26.39 -27.99 -4.89
C ASP A 333 25.94 -27.55 -3.45
N ASP A 334 24.94 -26.64 -3.47
CA ASP A 334 23.66 -26.57 -2.73
C ASP A 334 23.47 -26.45 -1.18
N ALA A 335 22.80 -25.34 -0.83
CA ALA A 335 21.46 -25.24 -0.19
C ALA A 335 21.25 -25.32 1.35
N GLU A 336 19.96 -25.06 1.71
CA GLU A 336 19.30 -24.96 3.02
C GLU A 336 19.76 -23.77 3.90
N GLU A 337 18.96 -22.75 4.25
CA GLU A 337 17.51 -22.58 4.56
C GLU A 337 17.10 -23.10 5.96
N GLU A 338 16.99 -22.20 6.94
CA GLU A 338 16.14 -22.37 8.13
C GLU A 338 15.39 -21.06 8.48
N ASP A 339 14.10 -21.21 8.80
CA ASP A 339 13.14 -20.17 9.18
C ASP A 339 13.14 -19.86 10.70
N ARG A 340 12.26 -18.91 11.09
CA ARG A 340 11.57 -18.75 12.40
C ARG A 340 12.20 -17.82 13.43
N GLU A 341 11.42 -17.10 14.26
CA GLU A 341 9.98 -16.73 14.22
C GLU A 341 9.79 -15.46 15.07
N ASP A 342 8.63 -14.82 14.98
CA ASP A 342 8.28 -13.60 15.71
C ASP A 342 7.99 -13.84 17.22
N ASP A 343 8.15 -12.81 18.05
CA ASP A 343 7.52 -12.70 19.38
C ASP A 343 7.26 -11.22 19.72
N ASP A 344 6.07 -10.72 19.38
CA ASP A 344 5.62 -9.36 19.69
C ASP A 344 5.07 -9.28 21.13
N GLY A 345 5.73 -8.51 21.99
CA GLY A 345 5.33 -8.29 23.38
C GLY A 345 4.63 -6.95 23.62
N ASP A 346 3.30 -6.93 23.51
CA ASP A 346 2.45 -5.88 24.12
C ASP A 346 2.54 -5.94 25.65
N ASP A 347 2.70 -4.80 26.35
CA ASP A 347 1.70 -4.35 27.34
C ASP A 347 1.91 -2.90 27.89
N ALA A 348 0.79 -2.33 28.36
CA ALA A 348 0.62 -1.35 29.44
C ALA A 348 1.36 0.03 29.45
N GLU A 349 0.62 1.05 28.99
CA GLU A 349 0.27 2.30 29.71
C GLU A 349 1.24 2.92 30.75
N GLU A 350 1.64 4.18 30.50
CA GLU A 350 2.19 5.10 31.52
C GLU A 350 1.27 6.34 31.65
N GLU A 351 0.65 6.55 32.83
CA GLU A 351 -0.22 7.71 33.11
C GLU A 351 0.60 8.96 33.48
N ASP A 352 0.75 9.91 32.55
CA ASP A 352 1.17 11.27 32.92
C ASP A 352 0.07 11.97 33.75
N ARG A 353 0.43 12.46 34.94
CA ARG A 353 -0.43 13.29 35.80
C ARG A 353 0.36 14.43 36.45
N GLU A 354 0.21 15.64 35.95
CA GLU A 354 0.54 16.88 36.67
C GLU A 354 -0.34 18.05 36.15
N ASP A 355 -0.41 19.13 36.94
CA ASP A 355 -1.08 20.43 36.66
C ASP A 355 -2.62 20.49 36.46
N ASP A 356 -3.40 20.40 37.55
CA ASP A 356 -4.18 21.54 38.14
C ASP A 356 -4.84 21.17 39.51
#